data_AF-A0A964RSG3-F1
#
_entry.id   AF-A0A964RSG3-F1
#
_cell.length_a   1.000
_cell.length_b   1.000
_cell.length_c   1.000
_cell.angle_alpha   90.00
_cell.angle_beta   90.00
_cell.angle_gamma   90.00
#
_symmetry.space_group_name_H-M   'P 1'
#
loop_
_entity.id
_entity.type
_entity.pdbx_description
1 polymer ?
#
loop_
_entity_poly.entity_id
_entity_poly.type
_entity_poly.pdbx_seq_one_letter_code
_entity_poly.pdbx_strand_id
1 'polypeptide(L)'
;MLEIDEKALSLLEKSSRFDKYSNITCWKEEHNSLPIYIFSIELDKENDLENIWEKVNNDIALYFQSEIENEVSRWNIYIFFLVKGNVRPIIKYKIEQDKYCARKIVLDNYMHQENISECIEKRLFRLGIQEEVINNEESLLEKISQKNGELVKIIKLNSDIKIIAQQYLEVQK
;
A
#
# COMPACT_ATOMS: atom_id res chain seq x y z
N MET A 1 -3.73 -11.21 -8.06
CA MET A 1 -4.94 -10.66 -8.72
C MET A 1 -5.99 -10.53 -7.64
N LEU A 2 -6.60 -9.35 -7.52
CA LEU A 2 -7.61 -9.09 -6.50
C LEU A 2 -8.87 -9.89 -6.77
N GLU A 3 -9.31 -10.64 -5.77
CA GLU A 3 -10.55 -11.41 -5.79
C GLU A 3 -11.50 -10.89 -4.71
N ILE A 4 -12.81 -10.99 -4.94
CA ILE A 4 -13.80 -10.60 -3.93
C ILE A 4 -13.88 -11.72 -2.87
N ASP A 5 -13.78 -11.35 -1.59
CA ASP A 5 -13.94 -12.27 -0.47
C ASP A 5 -15.34 -12.12 0.14
N GLU A 6 -16.27 -12.93 -0.36
CA GLU A 6 -17.65 -12.97 0.14
C GLU A 6 -17.75 -13.46 1.59
N LYS A 7 -16.80 -14.28 2.06
CA LYS A 7 -16.81 -14.76 3.45
C LYS A 7 -16.54 -13.61 4.40
N ALA A 8 -15.56 -12.77 4.07
CA ALA A 8 -15.26 -11.56 4.85
C ALA A 8 -16.47 -10.61 4.93
N LEU A 9 -17.24 -10.48 3.84
CA LEU A 9 -18.47 -9.69 3.83
C LEU A 9 -19.57 -10.31 4.71
N SER A 10 -19.79 -11.63 4.63
CA SER A 10 -20.76 -12.33 5.49
C SER A 10 -20.45 -12.21 6.99
N LEU A 11 -19.18 -12.01 7.36
CA LEU A 11 -18.81 -11.76 8.75
C LEU A 11 -19.27 -10.37 9.20
N LEU A 12 -19.15 -9.37 8.33
CA LEU A 12 -19.61 -8.00 8.61
C LEU A 12 -21.14 -7.88 8.61
N GLU A 13 -21.86 -8.73 7.87
CA GLU A 13 -23.33 -8.80 7.91
C GLU A 13 -23.89 -9.09 9.31
N LYS A 14 -23.08 -9.66 10.21
CA LYS A 14 -23.44 -9.86 11.62
C LYS A 14 -23.62 -8.54 12.37
N SER A 15 -23.07 -7.44 11.85
CA SER A 15 -23.26 -6.11 12.41
C SER A 15 -24.65 -5.58 12.08
N SER A 16 -25.37 -5.09 13.10
CA SER A 16 -26.64 -4.36 12.92
C SER A 16 -26.48 -3.04 12.16
N ARG A 17 -25.24 -2.63 11.87
CA ARG A 17 -24.91 -1.42 11.11
C ARG A 17 -24.55 -1.71 9.64
N PHE A 18 -24.50 -2.98 9.23
CA PHE A 18 -24.09 -3.37 7.88
C PHE A 18 -24.91 -2.67 6.80
N ASP A 19 -26.23 -2.58 6.97
CA ASP A 19 -27.16 -1.90 6.04
C ASP A 19 -26.85 -0.41 5.85
N LYS A 20 -26.05 0.20 6.73
CA LYS A 20 -25.66 1.61 6.64
C LYS A 20 -24.40 1.82 5.80
N TYR A 21 -23.65 0.75 5.51
CA TYR A 21 -22.43 0.80 4.70
C TYR A 21 -22.80 0.73 3.23
N SER A 22 -22.82 1.89 2.56
CA SER A 22 -23.04 1.96 1.11
C SER A 22 -21.92 1.24 0.36
N ASN A 23 -22.28 0.26 -0.47
CA ASN A 23 -21.38 -0.46 -1.38
C ASN A 23 -20.05 -0.91 -0.75
N ILE A 24 -20.10 -1.55 0.42
CA ILE A 24 -18.90 -2.16 1.00
C ILE A 24 -18.54 -3.44 0.24
N THR A 25 -17.27 -3.55 -0.15
CA THR A 25 -16.71 -4.75 -0.80
C THR A 25 -15.43 -5.14 -0.08
N CYS A 26 -15.19 -6.43 0.11
CA CYS A 26 -13.91 -6.94 0.59
C CYS A 26 -13.15 -7.59 -0.57
N TRP A 27 -11.94 -7.12 -0.82
CA TRP A 27 -11.00 -7.69 -1.76
C TRP A 27 -9.93 -8.45 -1.00
N LYS A 28 -9.48 -9.56 -1.58
CA LYS A 28 -8.40 -10.38 -1.08
C LYS A 28 -7.34 -10.55 -2.15
N GLU A 29 -6.10 -10.43 -1.74
CA GLU A 29 -4.95 -10.79 -2.54
C GLU A 29 -3.94 -11.57 -1.69
N GLU A 30 -3.29 -12.56 -2.28
CA GLU A 30 -2.23 -13.31 -1.61
C GLU A 30 -0.87 -12.75 -2.03
N HIS A 31 -0.05 -12.39 -1.04
CA HIS A 31 1.30 -11.91 -1.25
C HIS A 31 2.27 -12.68 -0.35
N ASN A 32 3.23 -13.40 -0.94
CA ASN A 32 4.17 -14.27 -0.21
C ASN A 32 3.48 -15.25 0.77
N SER A 33 2.39 -15.89 0.31
CA SER A 33 1.56 -16.82 1.11
C SER A 33 0.85 -16.20 2.31
N LEU A 34 0.79 -14.87 2.40
CA LEU A 34 0.01 -14.14 3.39
C LEU A 34 -1.14 -13.41 2.70
N PRO A 35 -2.38 -13.56 3.19
CA PRO A 35 -3.51 -12.81 2.66
C PRO A 35 -3.40 -11.34 3.08
N ILE A 36 -3.77 -10.46 2.16
CA ILE A 36 -4.03 -9.04 2.38
C ILE A 36 -5.52 -8.83 2.12
N TYR A 37 -6.21 -8.26 3.10
CA TYR A 37 -7.63 -7.96 3.03
C TYR A 37 -7.84 -6.47 2.89
N ILE A 38 -8.69 -6.07 1.95
CA ILE A 38 -8.87 -4.68 1.55
C ILE A 38 -10.37 -4.41 1.50
N PHE A 39 -10.88 -3.66 2.46
CA PHE A 39 -12.26 -3.21 2.45
C PHE A 39 -12.36 -1.91 1.67
N SER A 40 -13.20 -1.85 0.65
CA SER A 40 -13.50 -0.61 -0.07
C SER A 40 -14.94 -0.17 0.21
N ILE A 41 -15.14 1.12 0.47
CA ILE A 41 -16.45 1.70 0.74
C ILE A 41 -16.61 2.95 -0.10
N GLU A 42 -17.68 3.00 -0.89
CA GLU A 42 -18.03 4.18 -1.68
C GLU A 42 -18.95 5.11 -0.89
N LEU A 43 -18.64 6.40 -0.92
CA LEU A 43 -19.35 7.45 -0.20
C LEU A 43 -19.55 8.67 -1.11
N ASP A 44 -20.67 9.37 -0.96
CA ASP A 44 -20.96 10.51 -1.83
C ASP A 44 -20.25 11.79 -1.38
N LYS A 45 -20.21 12.07 -0.07
CA LYS A 45 -19.67 13.33 0.49
C LYS A 45 -18.87 13.10 1.76
N GLU A 46 -18.02 14.08 2.09
CA GLU A 46 -17.21 14.09 3.31
C GLU A 46 -18.02 13.86 4.59
N ASN A 47 -19.22 14.45 4.70
CA ASN A 47 -20.05 14.28 5.88
C ASN A 47 -20.45 12.81 6.11
N ASP A 48 -20.60 12.01 5.05
CA ASP A 48 -20.91 10.59 5.19
C ASP A 48 -19.69 9.83 5.71
N LEU A 49 -18.50 10.19 5.22
CA LEU A 49 -17.21 9.67 5.71
C LEU A 49 -17.06 9.91 7.21
N GLU A 50 -17.18 11.16 7.66
CA GLU A 50 -17.05 11.53 9.08
C GLU A 50 -18.02 10.75 9.98
N ASN A 51 -19.22 10.48 9.49
CA ASN A 51 -20.26 9.77 10.23
C ASN A 51 -20.05 8.25 10.30
N ILE A 52 -19.28 7.65 9.39
CA ILE A 52 -19.27 6.20 9.20
C ILE A 52 -17.91 5.54 9.41
N TRP A 53 -16.80 6.24 9.21
CA TRP A 53 -15.47 5.63 9.19
C TRP A 53 -15.14 4.91 10.51
N GLU A 54 -15.46 5.49 11.68
CA GLU A 54 -15.23 4.86 12.99
C GLU A 54 -16.07 3.60 13.19
N LYS A 55 -17.31 3.60 12.66
CA LYS A 55 -18.24 2.47 12.79
C LYS A 55 -17.74 1.28 11.98
N VAL A 56 -17.37 1.53 10.72
CA VAL A 56 -16.73 0.57 9.83
C VAL A 56 -15.48 -0.01 10.48
N ASN A 57 -14.60 0.85 10.97
CA ASN A 57 -13.34 0.46 11.59
C ASN A 57 -13.57 -0.49 12.79
N ASN A 58 -14.52 -0.15 13.65
CA ASN A 58 -14.88 -0.97 14.81
C ASN A 58 -15.53 -2.31 14.41
N ASP A 59 -16.40 -2.32 13.40
CA ASP A 59 -17.04 -3.55 12.95
C ASP A 59 -16.04 -4.49 12.27
N ILE A 60 -15.12 -3.95 11.46
CA ILE A 60 -14.01 -4.75 10.90
C ILE A 60 -13.14 -5.31 12.02
N ALA A 61 -12.83 -4.52 13.05
CA ALA A 61 -12.05 -5.02 14.19
C ALA A 61 -12.76 -6.17 14.92
N LEU A 62 -14.06 -5.99 15.19
CA LEU A 62 -14.83 -6.91 16.02
C LEU A 62 -15.27 -8.19 15.31
N TYR A 63 -15.66 -8.09 14.03
CA TYR A 63 -16.27 -9.21 13.32
C TYR A 63 -15.34 -9.90 12.34
N PHE A 64 -14.31 -9.20 11.86
CA PHE A 64 -13.39 -9.74 10.86
C PHE A 64 -11.99 -9.97 11.44
N GLN A 65 -11.36 -8.94 11.99
CA GLN A 65 -9.99 -9.04 12.50
C GLN A 65 -9.85 -10.04 13.67
N SER A 66 -10.88 -10.16 14.52
CA SER A 66 -10.91 -11.14 15.62
C SER A 66 -10.88 -12.59 15.14
N GLU A 67 -11.40 -12.86 13.96
CA GLU A 67 -11.53 -14.21 13.38
C GLU A 67 -10.26 -14.64 12.62
N ILE A 68 -9.30 -13.73 12.41
CA ILE A 68 -8.03 -14.06 11.75
C ILE A 68 -7.10 -14.72 12.78
N GLU A 69 -6.88 -16.03 12.61
CA GLU A 69 -6.02 -16.82 13.49
C GLU A 69 -4.53 -16.44 13.39
N ASN A 70 -4.05 -16.12 12.18
CA ASN A 70 -2.65 -15.80 11.97
C ASN A 70 -2.33 -14.37 12.45
N GLU A 71 -1.41 -14.26 13.42
CA GLU A 71 -1.08 -12.99 14.04
C GLU A 71 -0.54 -11.94 13.06
N VAL A 72 0.21 -12.37 12.05
CA VAL A 72 0.79 -11.47 11.03
C VAL A 72 -0.31 -10.98 10.09
N SER A 73 -1.19 -11.88 9.64
CA SER A 73 -2.30 -11.54 8.76
C SER A 73 -3.30 -10.58 9.40
N ARG A 74 -3.43 -10.56 10.74
CA ARG A 74 -4.23 -9.55 11.46
C ARG A 74 -3.79 -8.11 11.19
N TRP A 75 -2.53 -7.91 10.81
CA TRP A 75 -1.99 -6.60 10.46
C TRP A 75 -2.12 -6.28 8.97
N ASN A 76 -2.54 -7.23 8.13
CA ASN A 76 -2.63 -7.06 6.68
C ASN A 76 -4.05 -6.66 6.25
N ILE A 77 -4.65 -5.72 6.98
CA ILE A 77 -5.99 -5.18 6.70
C ILE A 77 -5.86 -3.73 6.26
N TYR A 78 -6.53 -3.41 5.16
CA TYR A 78 -6.66 -2.07 4.61
C TYR A 78 -8.13 -1.67 4.49
N ILE A 79 -8.40 -0.37 4.67
CA ILE A 79 -9.72 0.21 4.43
C ILE A 79 -9.56 1.41 3.48
N PHE A 80 -10.18 1.32 2.32
CA PHE A 80 -10.26 2.37 1.32
C PHE A 80 -11.62 3.06 1.43
N PHE A 81 -11.59 4.34 1.77
CA PHE A 81 -12.76 5.21 1.70
C PHE A 81 -12.72 5.98 0.37
N LEU A 82 -13.62 5.62 -0.55
CA LEU A 82 -13.74 6.19 -1.88
C LEU A 82 -14.85 7.24 -1.87
N VAL A 83 -14.48 8.51 -1.74
CA VAL A 83 -15.41 9.62 -1.61
C VAL A 83 -15.54 10.37 -2.94
N LYS A 84 -16.77 10.46 -3.47
CA LYS A 84 -17.04 11.19 -4.73
C LYS A 84 -16.80 12.70 -4.60
N GLY A 85 -17.14 13.27 -3.45
CA GLY A 85 -16.83 14.66 -3.12
C GLY A 85 -15.38 14.89 -2.68
N ASN A 86 -14.99 16.16 -2.59
CA ASN A 86 -13.72 16.54 -1.97
C ASN A 86 -13.74 16.31 -0.46
N VAL A 87 -12.61 15.88 0.10
CA VAL A 87 -12.41 15.70 1.54
C VAL A 87 -11.29 16.62 2.01
N ARG A 88 -11.56 17.40 3.06
CA ARG A 88 -10.62 18.32 3.68
C ARG A 88 -9.38 17.56 4.17
N PRO A 89 -8.17 18.12 3.98
CA PRO A 89 -6.93 17.46 4.39
C PRO A 89 -6.88 17.05 5.86
N ILE A 90 -7.48 17.85 6.75
CA ILE A 90 -7.52 17.55 8.19
C ILE A 90 -8.30 16.28 8.52
N ILE A 91 -9.37 15.99 7.77
CA ILE A 91 -10.19 14.78 7.97
C ILE A 91 -9.46 13.56 7.42
N LYS A 92 -8.88 13.67 6.23
CA LYS A 92 -8.02 12.60 5.68
C LYS A 92 -6.91 12.25 6.66
N TYR A 93 -6.19 13.27 7.15
CA TYR A 93 -5.12 13.07 8.12
C TYR A 93 -5.62 12.39 9.40
N LYS A 94 -6.74 12.84 9.96
CA LYS A 94 -7.34 12.22 11.15
C LYS A 94 -7.59 10.72 10.94
N ILE A 95 -8.16 10.36 9.79
CA ILE A 95 -8.55 8.98 9.48
C ILE A 95 -7.32 8.13 9.15
N GLU A 96 -6.43 8.60 8.28
CA GLU A 96 -5.26 7.83 7.83
C GLU A 96 -4.22 7.62 8.93
N GLN A 97 -4.15 8.52 9.93
CA GLN A 97 -3.28 8.36 11.10
C GLN A 97 -3.88 7.48 12.20
N ASP A 98 -5.16 7.13 12.11
CA ASP A 98 -5.76 6.18 13.04
C ASP A 98 -5.23 4.77 12.79
N LYS A 99 -4.38 4.28 13.70
CA LYS A 99 -3.72 2.97 13.61
C LYS A 99 -4.58 1.82 14.14
N TYR A 100 -5.78 2.10 14.62
CA TYR A 100 -6.65 1.07 15.16
C TYR A 100 -7.16 0.16 14.03
N CYS A 101 -7.11 -1.16 14.25
CA CYS A 101 -7.58 -2.21 13.36
C CYS A 101 -6.84 -2.37 12.01
N ALA A 102 -6.79 -1.32 11.19
CA ALA A 102 -6.39 -1.40 9.79
C ALA A 102 -5.69 -0.12 9.32
N ARG A 103 -4.91 -0.24 8.24
CA ARG A 103 -4.37 0.92 7.51
C ARG A 103 -5.47 1.54 6.67
N LYS A 104 -5.69 2.84 6.81
CA LYS A 104 -6.78 3.54 6.14
C LYS A 104 -6.24 4.44 5.04
N ILE A 105 -6.96 4.51 3.94
CA ILE A 105 -6.64 5.37 2.79
C ILE A 105 -7.92 6.08 2.39
N VAL A 106 -7.88 7.41 2.31
CA VAL A 106 -9.02 8.21 1.86
C VAL A 106 -8.72 8.76 0.47
N LEU A 107 -9.49 8.30 -0.52
CA LEU A 107 -9.47 8.83 -1.88
C LEU A 107 -10.67 9.75 -2.05
N ASP A 108 -10.45 11.02 -2.36
CA ASP A 108 -11.49 12.00 -2.64
C ASP A 108 -11.56 12.33 -4.12
N ASN A 109 -12.65 12.98 -4.54
CA ASN A 109 -12.96 13.20 -5.96
C ASN A 109 -12.95 11.89 -6.77
N TYR A 110 -13.28 10.77 -6.13
CA TYR A 110 -13.36 9.46 -6.75
C TYR A 110 -14.51 9.45 -7.77
N MET A 111 -14.20 9.11 -9.01
CA MET A 111 -15.20 9.04 -10.07
C MET A 111 -15.76 7.61 -10.11
N HIS A 112 -17.09 7.48 -10.06
CA HIS A 112 -17.76 6.17 -10.01
C HIS A 112 -17.47 5.26 -11.23
N GLN A 113 -16.94 5.83 -12.33
CA GLN A 113 -16.53 5.10 -13.53
C GLN A 113 -15.15 4.41 -13.37
N GLU A 114 -14.40 4.73 -12.32
CA GLU A 114 -13.10 4.10 -12.06
C GLU A 114 -13.28 2.70 -11.50
N ASN A 115 -12.56 1.71 -12.05
CA ASN A 115 -12.57 0.36 -11.51
C ASN A 115 -11.87 0.33 -10.15
N ILE A 116 -12.62 -0.01 -9.09
CA ILE A 116 -12.12 -0.06 -7.70
C ILE A 116 -10.88 -0.96 -7.58
N SER A 117 -10.87 -2.13 -8.23
CA SER A 117 -9.73 -3.04 -8.15
C SER A 117 -8.48 -2.44 -8.78
N GLU A 118 -8.62 -1.72 -9.91
CA GLU A 118 -7.52 -1.02 -10.54
C GLU A 118 -6.99 0.13 -9.67
N CYS A 119 -7.89 0.86 -8.99
CA CYS A 119 -7.50 1.90 -8.04
C CYS A 119 -6.69 1.33 -6.87
N ILE A 120 -7.14 0.20 -6.31
CA ILE A 120 -6.43 -0.51 -5.24
C ILE A 120 -5.06 -0.98 -5.75
N GLU A 121 -5.00 -1.62 -6.92
CA GLU A 121 -3.73 -2.08 -7.50
C GLU A 121 -2.73 -0.95 -7.69
N LYS A 122 -3.18 0.14 -8.31
CA LYS A 122 -2.34 1.33 -8.56
C LYS A 122 -1.84 1.96 -7.27
N ARG A 123 -2.63 1.95 -6.19
CA ARG A 123 -2.32 2.66 -4.96
C ARG A 123 -1.53 1.83 -3.95
N LEU A 124 -1.81 0.54 -3.87
CA LEU A 124 -1.27 -0.33 -2.82
C LEU A 124 -0.08 -1.18 -3.31
N PHE A 125 -0.14 -1.67 -4.55
CA PHE A 125 0.84 -2.64 -5.05
C PHE A 125 1.79 -2.07 -6.09
N ARG A 126 1.34 -1.07 -6.87
CA ARG A 126 2.19 -0.44 -7.88
C ARG A 126 2.91 0.76 -7.27
N LEU A 127 4.24 0.68 -7.20
CA LEU A 127 5.07 1.85 -6.97
C LEU A 127 5.09 2.67 -8.27
N GLY A 128 4.26 3.70 -8.33
CA GLY A 128 4.31 4.72 -9.39
C GLY A 128 5.52 5.63 -9.23
N ILE A 129 6.72 5.07 -9.29
CA ILE A 129 7.94 5.88 -9.43
C ILE A 129 7.93 6.33 -10.88
N GLN A 130 7.61 7.61 -11.11
CA GLN A 130 8.00 8.24 -12.35
C GLN A 130 9.52 8.23 -12.35
N GLU A 131 10.13 7.29 -13.08
CA GLU A 131 11.50 7.47 -13.50
C GLU A 131 11.49 8.75 -14.32
N GLU A 132 11.94 9.86 -13.72
CA GLU A 132 12.41 10.97 -14.51
C GLU A 132 13.48 10.36 -15.42
N VAL A 133 13.18 10.28 -16.72
CA VAL A 133 14.20 10.00 -17.72
C VAL A 133 15.15 11.19 -17.61
N ILE A 134 16.22 11.02 -16.84
CA ILE A 134 17.30 11.99 -16.77
C ILE A 134 17.95 11.94 -18.15
N ASN A 135 17.50 12.81 -19.06
CA ASN A 135 18.01 12.95 -20.43
C ASN A 135 19.49 13.40 -20.50
N ASN A 136 20.16 13.53 -19.35
CA ASN A 136 21.59 13.72 -19.28
C ASN A 136 22.20 12.38 -18.84
N GLU A 137 22.57 11.58 -19.83
CA GLU A 137 23.44 10.40 -19.69
C GLU A 137 24.87 10.82 -19.26
N GLU A 138 25.03 11.75 -18.32
CA GLU A 138 26.28 11.83 -17.58
C GLU A 138 26.24 10.78 -16.49
N SER A 139 27.07 9.75 -16.65
CA SER A 139 27.25 8.71 -15.65
C SER A 139 27.61 9.35 -14.31
N LEU A 140 27.10 8.79 -13.20
CA LEU A 140 27.50 9.23 -11.85
C LEU A 140 29.03 9.24 -11.70
N LEU A 141 29.72 8.33 -12.38
CA LEU A 141 31.18 8.29 -12.43
C LEU A 141 31.80 9.49 -13.14
N GLU A 142 31.13 10.08 -14.13
CA GLU A 142 31.57 11.27 -14.84
C GLU A 142 31.39 12.52 -13.98
N LYS A 143 30.28 12.63 -13.24
CA LYS A 143 30.09 13.71 -12.26
C LYS A 143 31.10 13.63 -11.11
N ILE A 144 31.42 12.42 -10.66
CA ILE A 144 32.44 12.21 -9.64
C ILE A 144 33.83 12.51 -10.22
N SER A 145 34.12 12.15 -11.47
CA SER A 145 35.43 12.44 -12.08
C SER A 145 35.68 13.93 -12.27
N GLN A 146 34.64 14.70 -12.64
CA GLN A 146 34.70 16.16 -12.77
C GLN A 146 35.02 16.86 -11.44
N LYS A 147 34.55 16.30 -10.31
CA LYS A 147 34.77 16.87 -8.97
C LYS A 147 36.00 16.31 -8.25
N ASN A 148 36.29 15.03 -8.45
CA ASN A 148 37.40 14.33 -7.80
C ASN A 148 37.81 13.07 -8.58
N GLY A 149 38.76 13.23 -9.50
CA GLY A 149 39.28 12.13 -10.31
C GLY A 149 40.03 11.05 -9.52
N GLU A 150 40.55 11.35 -8.33
CA GLU A 150 41.24 10.36 -7.49
C GLU A 150 40.27 9.36 -6.86
N LEU A 151 39.10 9.84 -6.40
CA LEU A 151 38.06 8.97 -5.88
C LEU A 151 37.57 7.97 -6.93
N VAL A 152 37.47 8.38 -8.20
CA VAL A 152 37.08 7.45 -9.29
C VAL A 152 38.13 6.35 -9.48
N LYS A 153 39.42 6.69 -9.39
CA LYS A 153 40.49 5.68 -9.45
C LYS A 153 40.36 4.68 -8.30
N ILE A 154 40.14 5.16 -7.08
CA ILE A 154 39.97 4.32 -5.88
C ILE A 154 38.73 3.42 -5.99
N ILE A 155 37.62 3.94 -6.50
CA ILE A 155 36.38 3.17 -6.71
C ILE A 155 36.61 2.04 -7.72
N LYS A 156 37.28 2.32 -8.84
CA LYS A 156 37.63 1.30 -9.86
C LYS A 156 38.62 0.26 -9.33
N LEU A 157 39.62 0.70 -8.58
CA LEU A 157 40.59 -0.20 -7.93
C LEU A 157 39.91 -1.15 -6.93
N ASN A 158 38.89 -0.69 -6.20
CA ASN A 158 38.18 -1.53 -5.22
C ASN A 158 37.21 -2.54 -5.85
N SER A 159 36.61 -2.24 -7.02
CA SER A 159 35.83 -3.24 -7.74
C SER A 159 36.70 -4.41 -8.22
N ASP A 160 37.93 -4.13 -8.63
CA ASP A 160 38.88 -5.16 -9.09
C ASP A 160 39.44 -5.99 -7.92
N ILE A 161 39.68 -5.36 -6.75
CA ILE A 161 40.10 -6.07 -5.53
C ILE A 161 39.06 -7.09 -5.07
N LYS A 162 37.76 -6.81 -5.24
CA LYS A 162 36.68 -7.74 -4.85
C LYS A 162 36.67 -9.00 -5.73
N ILE A 163 36.96 -8.84 -7.03
CA ILE A 163 37.06 -9.95 -7.99
C ILE A 163 38.32 -10.79 -7.71
N ILE A 164 39.47 -10.14 -7.46
CA ILE A 164 40.71 -10.83 -7.13
C ILE A 164 40.57 -11.59 -5.80
N ALA A 165 39.95 -11.00 -4.78
CA ALA A 165 39.70 -11.65 -3.51
C ALA A 165 38.78 -12.89 -3.65
N GLN A 166 37.75 -12.82 -4.51
CA GLN A 166 36.89 -13.96 -4.82
C GLN A 166 37.63 -15.08 -5.56
N GLN A 167 38.44 -14.74 -6.57
CA GLN A 167 39.27 -15.71 -7.29
C GLN A 167 40.28 -16.42 -6.36
N TYR A 168 40.89 -15.69 -5.43
CA TYR A 168 41.80 -16.28 -4.43
C TYR A 168 41.09 -17.23 -3.46
N LEU A 169 39.84 -16.93 -3.08
CA LEU A 169 39.02 -17.79 -2.22
C LEU A 169 38.54 -19.07 -2.93
N GLU A 170 38.35 -19.02 -4.24
CA GLU A 170 37.95 -20.19 -5.05
C GLU A 170 39.12 -21.15 -5.30
N VAL A 171 40.36 -20.65 -5.42
CA VAL A 171 41.57 -21.46 -5.63
C VAL A 171 42.03 -22.20 -4.36
N GLN A 172 41.52 -21.82 -3.18
CA GLN A 172 41.85 -22.48 -1.90
C GLN A 172 40.80 -23.51 -1.43
N LYS A 173 39.82 -23.87 -2.27
CA LYS A 173 38.95 -25.03 -2.09
C LYS A 173 39.41 -26.19 -2.96
#